data_AF-X8E0X3-F1
#
_entry.id   AF-X8E0X3-F1
#
_cell.length_a   1.000
_cell.length_b   1.000
_cell.length_c   1.000
_cell.angle_alpha   90.00
_cell.angle_beta   90.00
_cell.angle_gamma   90.00
#
_symmetry.space_group_name_H-M   'P 1'
#
loop_
_entity.id
_entity.type
_entity.pdbx_description
1 polymer ?
#
loop_
_entity_poly.entity_id
_entity_poly.type
_entity_poly.pdbx_seq_one_letter_code
_entity_poly.pdbx_strand_id
1 'polypeptide(L)' 'MFVRGAAQRKAAVICRHCPVMMECGADALDNRVEFGVWGGLTERQRRAMLKAHPEVESWADFFAAQRKHKSAV' A
#
# COMPACT_ATOMS: atom_id res chain seq x y z
N MET A 1 9.49 -10.94 16.56
CA MET A 1 8.63 -10.02 17.36
C MET A 1 7.64 -9.38 16.39
N PHE A 2 6.39 -9.84 16.36
CA PHE A 2 5.38 -9.33 15.41
C PHE A 2 4.45 -8.33 16.12
N VAL A 3 4.29 -7.14 15.56
CA VAL A 3 3.34 -6.15 16.08
C VAL A 3 1.93 -6.71 15.94
N ARG A 4 1.13 -6.71 17.02
CA ARG A 4 -0.26 -7.21 16.99
C ARG A 4 -1.06 -6.52 15.88
N GLY A 5 -1.89 -7.26 15.16
CA GLY A 5 -2.70 -6.71 14.05
C GLY A 5 -3.57 -5.50 14.43
N ALA A 6 -3.98 -5.38 15.71
CA ALA A 6 -4.68 -4.19 16.20
C ALA A 6 -3.81 -2.92 16.17
N ALA A 7 -2.51 -3.02 16.46
CA ALA A 7 -1.59 -1.90 16.38
C ALA A 7 -1.24 -1.55 14.92
N GLN A 8 -1.12 -2.55 14.03
CA GLN A 8 -0.98 -2.29 12.58
C GLN A 8 -2.21 -1.54 12.02
N ARG A 9 -3.42 -1.90 12.44
CA ARG A 9 -4.64 -1.16 12.03
C ARG A 9 -4.63 0.29 12.50
N LYS A 10 -4.19 0.55 13.74
CA LYS A 10 -4.04 1.92 14.25
C LYS A 10 -3.04 2.73 13.41
N ALA A 11 -1.89 2.15 13.08
CA ALA A 11 -0.90 2.79 12.22
C ALA A 11 -1.47 3.06 10.81
N ALA A 12 -2.23 2.13 10.23
CA ALA A 12 -2.85 2.30 8.92
C ALA A 12 -3.82 3.50 8.88
N VAL A 13 -4.54 3.79 9.98
CA VAL A 13 -5.40 4.97 10.07
C VAL A 13 -4.58 6.27 10.04
N ILE A 14 -3.43 6.29 10.70
CA ILE A 14 -2.52 7.46 10.66
C ILE A 14 -2.02 7.68 9.23
N CYS A 15 -1.59 6.61 8.56
CA CYS A 15 -1.11 6.68 7.18
C CYS A 15 -2.14 7.27 6.20
N ARG A 16 -3.45 7.19 6.49
CA ARG A 16 -4.51 7.73 5.61
C ARG A 16 -4.49 9.24 5.43
N HIS A 17 -3.82 9.96 6.33
CA HIS A 17 -3.69 11.42 6.25
C HIS A 17 -2.35 11.84 5.66
N CYS A 18 -1.48 10.88 5.33
CA CYS A 18 -0.17 11.17 4.76
C CYS A 18 -0.34 11.63 3.30
N PRO A 19 0.23 12.79 2.90
CA PRO A 19 0.11 13.29 1.53
C PRO A 19 0.78 12.37 0.51
N VAL A 20 1.79 11.59 0.94
CA VAL A 20 2.56 10.66 0.10
C VAL A 20 2.15 9.20 0.28
N MET A 21 0.91 8.96 0.71
CA MET A 21 0.44 7.60 1.02
C MET A 21 0.54 6.66 -0.19
N MET A 22 0.24 7.15 -1.39
CA MET A 22 0.24 6.32 -2.60
C MET A 22 1.67 5.97 -3.02
N GLU A 23 2.57 6.95 -2.98
CA GLU A 23 3.99 6.80 -3.29
C GLU A 23 4.66 5.85 -2.28
N CYS A 24 4.37 6.02 -0.98
CA CYS A 24 4.83 5.12 0.07
C CYS A 24 4.30 3.69 -0.09
N GLY A 25 3.04 3.54 -0.52
CA GLY A 25 2.44 2.24 -0.81
C GLY A 25 3.06 1.57 -2.04
N ALA A 26 3.32 2.34 -3.10
CA ALA A 26 3.98 1.87 -4.31
C ALA A 26 5.38 1.36 -4.02
N ASP A 27 6.20 2.19 -3.37
CA ASP A 27 7.58 1.85 -3.03
C ASP A 27 7.66 0.56 -2.19
N ALA A 28 6.73 0.38 -1.23
CA ALA A 28 6.68 -0.83 -0.43
C ALA A 28 6.28 -2.08 -1.21
N LEU A 29 5.50 -1.95 -2.28
CA LEU A 29 5.09 -3.06 -3.15
C LEU A 29 6.18 -3.39 -4.18
N ASP A 30 6.75 -2.36 -4.82
CA ASP A 30 7.86 -2.48 -5.78
C ASP A 30 9.08 -3.14 -5.12
N ASN A 31 9.46 -2.69 -3.92
CA ASN A 31 10.58 -3.25 -3.16
C ASN A 31 10.23 -4.51 -2.36
N ARG A 32 8.99 -5.02 -2.45
CA ARG A 32 8.50 -6.20 -1.71
C ARG A 32 8.77 -6.14 -0.21
N VAL A 33 8.58 -4.98 0.39
CA VAL A 33 8.86 -4.75 1.82
C VAL A 33 8.02 -5.69 2.68
N GLU A 34 8.70 -6.55 3.45
CA GLU A 34 8.09 -7.69 4.14
C GLU A 34 7.27 -7.31 5.38
N PHE A 35 7.67 -6.22 6.07
CA PHE A 35 7.15 -5.87 7.39
C PHE A 35 6.58 -4.45 7.48
N GLY A 36 5.76 -4.21 8.50
CA GLY A 36 5.22 -2.88 8.83
C GLY A 36 4.03 -2.44 7.99
N VAL A 37 3.58 -1.21 8.24
CA VAL A 37 2.44 -0.58 7.56
C VAL A 37 2.97 0.51 6.65
N TRP A 38 2.59 0.45 5.37
CA TRP A 38 3.08 1.34 4.31
C TRP A 38 1.91 1.76 3.45
N GLY A 39 1.78 3.07 3.17
CA GLY A 39 0.67 3.60 2.37
C GLY A 39 -0.73 3.20 2.88
N GLY A 40 -0.89 2.99 4.18
CA GLY A 40 -2.16 2.51 4.78
C GLY A 40 -2.45 1.02 4.59
N LEU A 41 -1.50 0.26 4.01
CA LEU A 41 -1.59 -1.18 3.80
C LEU A 41 -0.79 -1.93 4.86
N THR A 42 -1.42 -2.92 5.49
CA THR A 42 -0.72 -3.90 6.33
C THR A 42 0.07 -4.89 5.47
N GLU A 43 1.04 -5.58 6.07
CA GLU A 43 1.83 -6.64 5.43
C GLU A 43 0.95 -7.67 4.71
N ARG A 44 -0.15 -8.10 5.36
CA ARG A 44 -1.08 -9.08 4.79
C ARG A 44 -1.79 -8.53 3.56
N GLN A 45 -2.17 -7.25 3.58
CA GLN A 45 -2.81 -6.62 2.42
C GLN A 45 -1.83 -6.47 1.26
N ARG A 46 -0.58 -6.07 1.52
CA ARG A 46 0.45 -6.01 0.46
C ARG A 46 0.73 -7.36 -0.17
N ARG A 47 0.88 -8.43 0.64
CA ARG A 47 1.03 -9.80 0.13
C ARG A 47 -0.17 -10.23 -0.73
N ALA A 48 -1.38 -9.86 -0.35
CA ALA A 48 -2.58 -10.16 -1.14
C ALA A 48 -2.58 -9.40 -2.48
N MET A 49 -2.14 -8.13 -2.49
CA MET A 49 -2.03 -7.33 -3.72
C MET A 49 -0.98 -7.90 -4.68
N LEU A 50 0.22 -8.21 -4.19
CA LEU A 50 1.28 -8.83 -5.01
C LEU A 50 0.85 -10.19 -5.59
N LYS A 51 0.00 -10.95 -4.87
CA LYS A 51 -0.55 -12.21 -5.37
C LYS A 51 -1.66 -12.01 -6.39
N ALA A 52 -2.48 -10.98 -6.22
CA ALA A 52 -3.62 -10.69 -7.09
C ALA A 52 -3.19 -10.03 -8.42
N HIS A 53 -2.08 -9.30 -8.41
CA HIS A 53 -1.56 -8.55 -9.55
C HIS A 53 -0.12 -8.94 -9.88
N PRO A 54 0.15 -10.19 -10.28
CA PRO A 54 1.48 -10.62 -10.68
C PRO A 54 2.00 -9.88 -11.93
N GLU A 55 1.11 -9.28 -12.73
CA GLU A 55 1.41 -8.56 -13.96
C GLU A 55 1.90 -7.12 -13.76
N VAL A 56 1.77 -6.57 -12.54
CA VAL A 56 2.13 -5.16 -12.29
C VAL A 56 3.63 -5.03 -12.05
N GLU A 57 4.32 -4.37 -12.98
CA GLU A 57 5.76 -4.09 -12.92
C GLU A 57 6.09 -2.78 -12.19
N SER A 58 5.17 -1.81 -12.19
CA SER A 58 5.32 -0.50 -11.54
C SER A 58 4.06 -0.16 -10.76
N TRP A 59 4.13 -0.27 -9.42
CA TRP A 59 3.00 0.05 -8.55
C TRP A 59 2.72 1.55 -8.49
N ALA A 60 3.74 2.39 -8.72
CA ALA A 60 3.58 3.84 -8.82
C ALA A 60 2.65 4.23 -9.98
N ASP A 61 2.85 3.63 -11.16
CA ASP A 61 2.01 3.89 -12.34
C ASP A 61 0.61 3.32 -12.17
N PHE A 62 0.50 2.12 -11.61
CA PHE A 62 -0.79 1.48 -11.29
C PHE A 62 -1.66 2.39 -10.41
N PHE A 63 -1.07 2.93 -9.34
CA PHE A 63 -1.77 3.85 -8.44
C PHE A 63 -2.06 5.21 -9.06
N ALA A 64 -1.15 5.75 -9.88
CA ALA A 64 -1.38 6.99 -10.61
C ALA A 64 -2.56 6.87 -11.59
N ALA A 65 -2.66 5.73 -12.29
CA ALA A 65 -3.79 5.42 -13.17
C ALA A 65 -5.11 5.31 -12.39
N GLN A 66 -5.09 4.63 -11.24
CA GLN A 66 -6.28 4.49 -10.38
C GLN A 66 -6.77 5.84 -9.82
N ARG A 67 -5.86 6.75 -9.46
CA ARG A 67 -6.20 8.11 -9.01
C ARG A 67 -6.86 8.94 -10.12
N LYS A 68 -6.35 8.84 -11.36
CA LYS A 68 -6.95 9.51 -12.53
C LYS A 68 -8.39 9.04 -12.75
N HIS A 69 -8.63 7.74 -12.67
CA HIS A 69 -9.98 7.18 -12.81
C HIS A 69 -10.93 7.65 -11.69
N LYS A 70 -10.44 7.80 -10.46
CA LYS A 70 -11.23 8.28 -9.32
C LYS A 70 -11.58 9.77 -9.38
N SER A 71 -10.78 10.57 -10.08
CA SER A 71 -10.99 12.01 -10.23
C SER A 71 -11.86 12.37 -11.44
N ALA A 72 -12.05 11.41 -12.35
CA ALA A 72 -12.88 11.55 -13.55
C ALA A 72 -14.34 11.08 -13.35
N VAL A 73 -14.69 10.64 -12.14
CA VAL A 73 -16.04 10.20 -11.71
C VAL A 73 -16.62 11.20 -10.74
#